data_AF-R9JDH0-F1
#
_entry.id   AF-R9JDH0-F1
#
_cell.length_a   1.000
_cell.length_b   1.000
_cell.length_c   1.000
_cell.angle_alpha   90.00
_cell.angle_beta   90.00
_cell.angle_gamma   90.00
#
_symmetry.space_group_name_H-M   'P 1'
#
loop_
_entity.id
_entity.type
_entity.pdbx_description
1 polymer ?
#
loop_
_entity_poly.entity_id
_entity_poly.type
_entity_poly.pdbx_seq_one_letter_code
_entity_poly.pdbx_strand_id
1 'polypeptide(L)'
;MKSLLDIQKEVKELETTIQGAVNSLDCISREIQEIRTSNDNMEMDYDMIRMLAKNVPFANHPLAELEDEYACKIYIELLFSVMQMDTNGITEKMVFIQWILEESRLDMELEDVYAESLELEKDVYFEIGELLNTDYRMFFIVDALIVANFVGKANEEATEYIGKLCTLMRTNASYIGNCIVLAKIALEQSVENIEIADMERVMPFIHKYEYCIMKDTIEKVELKCRVVCVDIDDDDLWADSSFAWLVGQGSMVNKGYVIAKYRRKQGATQKVYASRSGKIFQFRSIKENSLIKENSSIPTWWNIGRSYGHIGRSYRHIGVIANPIDKDKEIKQWLKEKYGMDIIFELDGDY
;
A
#
# COMPACT_ATOMS: atom_id res chain seq x y z
N MET A 1 6.04 14.53 30.21
CA MET A 1 5.36 15.79 29.84
C MET A 1 6.45 16.74 29.37
N LYS A 2 6.47 17.14 28.09
CA LYS A 2 7.46 18.12 27.59
C LYS A 2 7.17 19.48 28.24
N SER A 3 8.20 20.26 28.57
CA SER A 3 7.98 21.60 29.10
C SER A 3 7.56 22.56 27.99
N LEU A 4 6.88 23.66 28.34
CA LEU A 4 6.51 24.71 27.40
C LEU A 4 7.74 25.28 26.66
N LEU A 5 8.88 25.36 27.35
CA LEU A 5 10.17 25.80 26.80
C LEU A 5 10.70 24.83 25.74
N ASP A 6 10.56 23.52 25.97
CA ASP A 6 10.97 22.50 25.01
C ASP A 6 10.11 22.59 23.74
N ILE A 7 8.79 22.79 23.90
CA ILE A 7 7.86 22.97 22.78
C ILE A 7 8.21 24.24 22.00
N GLN A 8 8.46 25.37 22.67
CA GLN A 8 8.83 26.63 22.02
C GLN A 8 10.15 26.52 21.25
N LYS A 9 11.12 25.78 21.79
CA LYS A 9 12.40 25.54 21.12
C LYS A 9 12.21 24.69 19.86
N GLU A 10 11.43 23.61 19.96
CA GLU A 10 11.11 22.75 18.81
C GLU A 10 10.36 23.51 17.71
N VAL A 11 9.41 24.39 18.06
CA VAL A 11 8.71 25.25 17.09
C VAL A 11 9.68 26.17 16.36
N LYS A 12 10.59 26.82 17.09
CA LYS A 12 11.56 27.74 16.50
C LYS A 12 12.57 27.05 15.59
N GLU A 13 13.00 25.84 15.96
CA GLU A 13 13.84 24.99 15.13
C GLU A 13 13.10 24.62 13.83
N LEU A 14 11.84 24.22 13.92
CA LEU A 14 11.01 23.91 12.77
C LEU A 14 10.79 25.12 11.83
N GLU A 15 10.50 26.30 12.39
CA GLU A 15 10.38 27.55 11.63
C GLU A 15 11.67 27.86 10.85
N THR A 16 12.83 27.66 11.48
CA THR A 16 14.13 27.88 10.84
C THR A 16 14.36 26.89 9.69
N THR A 17 13.99 25.62 9.87
CA THR A 17 14.07 24.59 8.82
C THR A 17 13.15 24.91 7.64
N ILE A 18 11.91 25.33 7.90
CA ILE A 18 10.95 25.72 6.86
C ILE A 18 11.49 26.93 6.08
N GLN A 19 11.97 27.96 6.78
CA GLN A 19 12.52 29.15 6.13
C GLN A 19 13.75 28.82 5.27
N GLY A 20 14.59 27.90 5.73
CA GLY A 20 15.71 27.36 4.96
C GLY A 20 15.25 26.68 3.68
N ALA A 21 14.27 25.78 3.77
CA ALA A 21 13.72 25.06 2.61
C ALA A 21 13.11 26.02 1.57
N VAL A 22 12.33 27.02 2.01
CA VAL A 22 11.75 28.04 1.11
C VAL A 22 12.85 28.81 0.37
N ASN A 23 13.87 29.29 1.08
CA ASN A 23 14.96 30.03 0.44
C ASN A 23 15.74 29.19 -0.55
N SER A 24 15.94 27.90 -0.26
CA SER A 24 16.62 27.01 -1.19
C SER A 24 15.77 26.67 -2.42
N LEU A 25 14.45 26.53 -2.28
CA LEU A 25 13.54 26.32 -3.41
C LEU A 25 13.49 27.54 -4.33
N ASP A 26 13.43 28.74 -3.73
CA ASP A 26 13.47 30.03 -4.43
C ASP A 26 14.78 30.18 -5.24
N CYS A 27 15.93 29.82 -4.66
CA CYS A 27 17.20 29.82 -5.39
C CYS A 27 17.19 28.85 -6.58
N ILE A 28 16.72 27.61 -6.38
CA ILE A 28 16.62 26.60 -7.44
C ILE A 28 15.70 27.11 -8.56
N SER A 29 14.53 27.64 -8.21
CA SER A 29 13.56 28.18 -9.18
C SER A 29 14.17 29.28 -10.06
N ARG A 30 14.97 30.17 -9.45
CA ARG A 30 15.64 31.25 -10.18
C ARG A 30 16.77 30.75 -11.08
N GLU A 31 17.61 29.84 -10.59
CA GLU A 31 18.69 29.23 -11.40
C GLU A 31 18.11 28.51 -12.64
N ILE A 32 16.94 27.92 -12.49
CA ILE A 32 16.18 27.30 -13.58
C ILE A 32 15.73 28.31 -14.63
N GLN A 33 15.16 29.45 -14.22
CA GLN A 33 14.80 30.52 -15.16
C GLN A 33 16.03 31.01 -15.94
N GLU A 34 17.16 31.15 -15.26
CA GLU A 34 18.43 31.58 -15.88
C GLU A 34 18.95 30.54 -16.90
N ILE A 35 18.90 29.24 -16.60
CA ILE A 35 19.29 28.18 -17.55
C ILE A 35 18.36 28.14 -18.77
N ARG A 36 17.07 28.42 -18.60
CA ARG A 36 16.07 28.35 -19.68
C ARG A 36 16.16 29.45 -20.71
N THR A 37 16.39 30.69 -20.27
CA THR A 37 16.65 31.79 -21.21
C THR A 37 17.85 31.53 -22.14
N SER A 38 18.68 30.53 -21.83
CA SER A 38 19.79 30.07 -22.68
C SER A 38 19.48 28.85 -23.57
N ASN A 39 18.33 28.17 -23.40
CA ASN A 39 18.02 26.85 -23.98
C ASN A 39 16.71 26.80 -24.81
N ASP A 40 16.28 27.94 -25.34
CA ASP A 40 15.01 28.26 -26.05
C ASP A 40 14.65 27.43 -27.31
N ASN A 41 15.24 26.25 -27.54
CA ASN A 41 15.18 25.51 -28.81
C ASN A 41 14.52 24.12 -28.77
N MET A 42 13.82 23.74 -27.70
CA MET A 42 12.99 22.52 -27.74
C MET A 42 11.53 22.88 -28.07
N GLU A 43 11.18 22.80 -29.35
CA GLU A 43 9.80 22.91 -29.81
C GLU A 43 9.03 21.67 -29.33
N MET A 44 8.13 21.87 -28.36
CA MET A 44 7.30 20.83 -27.78
C MET A 44 6.06 20.56 -28.64
N ASP A 45 5.79 19.30 -28.93
CA ASP A 45 4.58 18.87 -29.66
C ASP A 45 3.44 18.56 -28.67
N TYR A 46 2.73 19.61 -28.27
CA TYR A 46 1.61 19.53 -27.32
C TYR A 46 0.42 18.73 -27.88
N ASP A 47 0.22 18.72 -29.19
CA ASP A 47 -0.83 17.92 -29.84
C ASP A 47 -0.55 16.43 -29.70
N MET A 48 0.71 16.02 -29.91
CA MET A 48 1.14 14.65 -29.66
C MET A 48 0.99 14.29 -28.17
N ILE A 49 1.37 15.17 -27.25
CA ILE A 49 1.23 14.93 -25.80
C ILE A 49 -0.23 14.69 -25.41
N ARG A 50 -1.14 15.58 -25.84
CA ARG A 50 -2.60 15.43 -25.63
C ARG A 50 -3.13 14.13 -26.22
N MET A 51 -2.68 13.74 -27.40
CA MET A 51 -3.09 12.49 -28.03
C MET A 51 -2.63 11.26 -27.23
N LEU A 52 -1.39 11.27 -26.73
CA LEU A 52 -0.83 10.17 -25.95
C LEU A 52 -1.50 10.06 -24.57
N ALA A 53 -1.77 11.17 -23.90
CA ALA A 53 -2.41 11.21 -22.58
C ALA A 53 -3.79 10.52 -22.57
N LYS A 54 -4.60 10.72 -23.62
CA LYS A 54 -5.91 10.06 -23.79
C LYS A 54 -5.86 8.54 -23.91
N ASN A 55 -4.68 7.98 -24.21
CA ASN A 55 -4.47 6.54 -24.34
C ASN A 55 -3.82 5.92 -23.11
N VAL A 56 -3.56 6.72 -22.06
CA VAL A 56 -3.02 6.21 -20.80
C VAL A 56 -4.09 5.36 -20.11
N PRO A 57 -3.80 4.09 -19.76
CA PRO A 57 -4.80 3.17 -19.20
C PRO A 57 -5.09 3.40 -17.71
N PHE A 58 -4.85 4.61 -17.22
CA PHE A 58 -5.06 4.99 -15.82
C PHE A 58 -6.53 5.30 -15.58
N ALA A 59 -6.99 5.02 -14.36
CA ALA A 59 -8.34 5.33 -13.92
C ALA A 59 -8.39 6.74 -13.29
N ASN A 60 -9.58 7.26 -13.00
CA ASN A 60 -9.76 8.66 -12.62
C ASN A 60 -8.84 9.12 -11.47
N HIS A 61 -8.18 10.25 -11.69
CA HIS A 61 -7.27 10.82 -10.71
C HIS A 61 -8.03 11.42 -9.51
N PRO A 62 -7.53 11.34 -8.26
CA PRO A 62 -8.19 11.95 -7.10
C PRO A 62 -8.49 13.45 -7.25
N LEU A 63 -7.72 14.19 -8.07
CA LEU A 63 -7.98 15.61 -8.32
C LEU A 63 -9.34 15.88 -8.98
N ALA A 64 -9.99 14.89 -9.59
CA ALA A 64 -11.37 15.03 -10.09
C ALA A 64 -12.37 15.42 -8.98
N GLU A 65 -12.02 15.11 -7.72
CA GLU A 65 -12.83 15.40 -6.53
C GLU A 65 -12.36 16.65 -5.77
N LEU A 66 -11.23 17.26 -6.14
CA LEU A 66 -10.74 18.47 -5.48
C LEU A 66 -11.48 19.71 -6.02
N GLU A 67 -12.31 20.32 -5.16
CA GLU A 67 -13.12 21.50 -5.52
C GLU A 67 -12.32 22.80 -5.57
N ASP A 68 -11.20 22.87 -4.86
CA ASP A 68 -10.35 24.06 -4.82
C ASP A 68 -9.50 24.13 -6.09
N GLU A 69 -9.96 24.92 -7.06
CA GLU A 69 -9.27 25.15 -8.34
C GLU A 69 -7.86 25.71 -8.15
N TYR A 70 -7.64 26.59 -7.16
CA TYR A 70 -6.30 27.12 -6.90
C TYR A 70 -5.37 26.03 -6.38
N ALA A 71 -5.84 25.18 -5.47
CA ALA A 71 -5.05 24.04 -5.00
C ALA A 71 -4.76 23.03 -6.14
N CYS A 72 -5.72 22.77 -7.04
CA CYS A 72 -5.50 21.97 -8.25
C CYS A 72 -4.41 22.58 -9.14
N LYS A 73 -4.47 23.89 -9.38
CA LYS A 73 -3.48 24.60 -10.20
C LYS A 73 -2.08 24.49 -9.60
N ILE A 74 -1.92 24.82 -8.32
CA ILE A 74 -0.64 24.72 -7.61
C ILE A 74 -0.10 23.28 -7.62
N TYR A 75 -0.97 22.27 -7.47
CA TYR A 75 -0.57 20.87 -7.57
C TYR A 75 0.13 20.57 -8.89
N ILE A 76 -0.48 20.95 -10.01
CA ILE A 76 0.03 20.67 -11.36
C ILE A 76 1.27 21.51 -11.67
N GLU A 77 1.29 22.79 -11.29
CA GLU A 77 2.47 23.65 -11.45
C GLU A 77 3.69 23.09 -10.71
N LEU A 78 3.51 22.57 -9.51
CA LEU A 78 4.60 21.94 -8.75
C LEU A 78 5.06 20.62 -9.39
N LEU A 79 4.17 19.85 -10.03
CA LEU A 79 4.59 18.68 -10.82
C LEU A 79 5.45 19.10 -12.03
N PHE A 80 5.10 20.21 -12.68
CA PHE A 80 5.96 20.79 -13.70
C PHE A 80 7.29 21.22 -13.11
N SER A 81 7.33 21.89 -11.96
CA SER A 81 8.59 22.23 -11.30
C SER A 81 9.44 21.01 -11.00
N VAL A 82 8.86 19.88 -10.60
CA VAL A 82 9.60 18.61 -10.41
C VAL A 82 10.17 18.08 -11.72
N MET A 83 9.34 17.99 -12.77
CA MET A 83 9.79 17.56 -14.10
C MET A 83 10.95 18.42 -14.61
N GLN A 84 10.86 19.71 -14.33
CA GLN A 84 11.82 20.72 -14.74
C GLN A 84 13.22 20.57 -14.11
N MET A 85 13.32 19.94 -12.93
CA MET A 85 14.60 19.60 -12.30
C MET A 85 15.35 18.50 -13.05
N ASP A 86 14.64 17.69 -13.84
CA ASP A 86 15.21 16.58 -14.60
C ASP A 86 14.47 16.43 -15.93
N THR A 87 15.00 17.06 -16.97
CA THR A 87 14.38 17.06 -18.31
C THR A 87 14.56 15.75 -19.08
N ASN A 88 15.21 14.73 -18.50
CA ASN A 88 15.26 13.42 -19.12
C ASN A 88 13.83 12.84 -19.24
N GLY A 89 13.45 12.41 -20.44
CA GLY A 89 12.10 11.89 -20.69
C GLY A 89 10.99 12.94 -20.56
N ILE A 90 11.26 14.19 -20.95
CA ILE A 90 10.32 15.30 -20.79
C ILE A 90 8.96 15.02 -21.45
N THR A 91 8.93 14.36 -22.62
CA THR A 91 7.70 14.01 -23.33
C THR A 91 6.84 13.05 -22.50
N GLU A 92 7.42 11.99 -21.96
CA GLU A 92 6.70 11.00 -21.15
C GLU A 92 6.18 11.62 -19.84
N LYS A 93 6.98 12.48 -19.20
CA LYS A 93 6.56 13.21 -17.99
C LYS A 93 5.41 14.17 -18.30
N MET A 94 5.47 14.88 -19.43
CA MET A 94 4.41 15.76 -19.91
C MET A 94 3.12 15.01 -20.24
N VAL A 95 3.20 13.82 -20.84
CA VAL A 95 2.04 12.96 -21.07
C VAL A 95 1.37 12.57 -19.75
N PHE A 96 2.15 12.25 -18.72
CA PHE A 96 1.59 11.94 -17.41
C PHE A 96 0.95 13.17 -16.75
N ILE A 97 1.59 14.34 -16.79
CA ILE A 97 1.04 15.58 -16.23
C ILE A 97 -0.21 16.03 -17.00
N GLN A 98 -0.22 15.92 -18.33
CA GLN A 98 -1.39 16.17 -19.18
C GLN A 98 -2.56 15.27 -18.77
N TRP A 99 -2.30 13.98 -18.55
CA TRP A 99 -3.34 13.06 -18.09
C TRP A 99 -3.93 13.50 -16.74
N ILE A 100 -3.10 13.92 -15.78
CA ILE A 100 -3.57 14.47 -14.50
C ILE A 100 -4.40 15.76 -14.72
N LEU A 101 -3.97 16.63 -15.63
CA LEU A 101 -4.68 17.87 -15.96
C LEU A 101 -6.07 17.59 -16.54
N GLU A 102 -6.19 16.63 -17.47
CA GLU A 102 -7.48 16.21 -18.05
C GLU A 102 -8.45 15.62 -17.02
N GLU A 103 -7.91 14.95 -15.99
CA GLU A 103 -8.70 14.40 -14.88
C GLU A 103 -8.99 15.45 -13.78
N SER A 104 -8.36 16.62 -13.85
CA SER A 104 -8.63 17.72 -12.93
C SER A 104 -9.86 18.53 -13.37
N ARG A 105 -10.28 19.48 -12.53
CA ARG A 105 -11.36 20.42 -12.86
C ARG A 105 -10.88 21.72 -13.50
N LEU A 106 -9.60 21.81 -13.84
CA LEU A 106 -9.03 23.02 -14.42
C LEU A 106 -9.42 23.13 -15.90
N ASP A 107 -10.04 24.25 -16.26
CA ASP A 107 -10.29 24.65 -17.64
C ASP A 107 -9.07 25.41 -18.18
N MET A 108 -7.94 24.71 -18.26
CA MET A 108 -6.67 25.26 -18.74
C MET A 108 -5.98 24.28 -19.69
N GLU A 109 -5.32 24.81 -20.71
CA GLU A 109 -4.47 24.02 -21.61
C GLU A 109 -3.09 23.78 -20.98
N LEU A 110 -2.41 22.71 -21.40
CA LEU A 110 -1.11 22.32 -20.83
C LEU A 110 -0.06 23.39 -20.99
N GLU A 111 -0.06 24.03 -22.16
CA GLU A 111 0.83 25.11 -22.56
C GLU A 111 0.74 26.28 -21.57
N ASP A 112 -0.49 26.64 -21.20
CA ASP A 112 -0.78 27.77 -20.31
C ASP A 112 -0.31 27.46 -18.89
N VAL A 113 -0.69 26.30 -18.33
CA VAL A 113 -0.25 25.89 -16.98
C VAL A 113 1.26 25.69 -16.94
N TYR A 114 1.86 25.16 -18.00
CA TYR A 114 3.31 25.01 -18.08
C TYR A 114 4.01 26.37 -18.07
N ALA A 115 3.54 27.34 -18.86
CA ALA A 115 4.10 28.69 -18.88
C ALA A 115 3.99 29.35 -17.51
N GLU A 116 2.83 29.26 -16.86
CA GLU A 116 2.61 29.82 -15.53
C GLU A 116 3.48 29.15 -14.45
N SER A 117 3.73 27.84 -14.57
CA SER A 117 4.64 27.13 -13.66
C SER A 117 6.09 27.66 -13.69
N LEU A 118 6.49 28.34 -14.77
CA LEU A 118 7.81 28.97 -14.87
C LEU A 118 7.91 30.22 -14.00
N GLU A 119 6.78 30.83 -13.65
CA GLU A 119 6.68 32.10 -12.92
C GLU A 119 6.22 31.93 -11.46
N LEU A 120 6.31 30.69 -10.93
CA LEU A 120 5.94 30.38 -9.55
C LEU A 120 6.60 31.32 -8.54
N GLU A 121 5.78 32.16 -7.91
CA GLU A 121 6.23 33.17 -6.96
C GLU A 121 6.67 32.52 -5.64
N LYS A 122 7.62 33.18 -4.96
CA LYS A 122 8.13 32.72 -3.67
C LYS A 122 7.04 32.52 -2.61
N ASP A 123 6.02 33.36 -2.66
CA ASP A 123 4.92 33.37 -1.69
C ASP A 123 4.10 32.08 -1.73
N VAL A 124 4.00 31.44 -2.90
CA VAL A 124 3.33 30.14 -3.09
C VAL A 124 3.95 29.05 -2.20
N TYR A 125 5.28 29.04 -2.04
CA TYR A 125 5.96 28.03 -1.20
C TYR A 125 5.59 28.13 0.29
N PHE A 126 5.16 29.30 0.77
CA PHE A 126 4.65 29.43 2.13
C PHE A 126 3.23 28.86 2.28
N GLU A 127 2.44 28.87 1.19
CA GLU A 127 1.05 28.39 1.15
C GLU A 127 0.95 26.87 0.96
N ILE A 128 1.96 26.21 0.38
CA ILE A 128 1.97 24.75 0.12
C ILE A 128 1.62 23.93 1.37
N GLY A 129 2.14 24.36 2.53
CA GLY A 129 1.90 23.68 3.81
C GLY A 129 0.44 23.76 4.29
N GLU A 130 -0.36 24.65 3.72
CA GLU A 130 -1.81 24.77 3.96
C GLU A 130 -2.62 24.14 2.83
N LEU A 131 -2.28 24.43 1.57
CA LEU A 131 -2.99 23.95 0.38
C LEU A 131 -2.92 22.43 0.20
N LEU A 132 -1.71 21.86 0.36
CA LEU A 132 -1.45 20.45 0.08
C LEU A 132 -1.35 19.58 1.33
N ASN A 133 -1.43 20.15 2.53
CA ASN A 133 -1.46 19.38 3.78
C ASN A 133 -2.87 18.86 4.11
N THR A 134 -3.49 18.24 3.11
CA THR A 134 -4.84 17.67 3.13
C THR A 134 -4.76 16.18 2.84
N ASP A 135 -5.90 15.55 2.53
CA ASP A 135 -5.93 14.16 2.03
C ASP A 135 -5.17 14.00 0.69
N TYR A 136 -4.89 15.10 -0.01
CA TYR A 136 -4.16 15.13 -1.29
C TYR A 136 -2.64 15.11 -1.15
N ARG A 137 -2.10 15.32 0.06
CA ARG A 137 -0.65 15.36 0.30
C ARG A 137 0.08 14.11 -0.22
N MET A 138 -0.50 12.94 0.03
CA MET A 138 0.13 11.66 -0.32
C MET A 138 0.08 11.42 -1.82
N PHE A 139 -1.02 11.82 -2.47
CA PHE A 139 -1.17 11.74 -3.92
C PHE A 139 -0.10 12.61 -4.58
N PHE A 140 0.03 13.87 -4.14
CA PHE A 140 1.02 14.79 -4.68
C PHE A 140 2.45 14.23 -4.61
N ILE A 141 2.85 13.73 -3.44
CA ILE A 141 4.22 13.21 -3.26
C ILE A 141 4.45 11.96 -4.13
N VAL A 142 3.46 11.07 -4.24
CA VAL A 142 3.57 9.89 -5.10
C VAL A 142 3.67 10.29 -6.57
N ASP A 143 2.84 11.22 -7.04
CA ASP A 143 2.87 11.68 -8.43
C ASP A 143 4.17 12.43 -8.74
N ALA A 144 4.67 13.25 -7.82
CA ALA A 144 5.97 13.91 -7.96
C ALA A 144 7.12 12.89 -8.07
N LEU A 145 7.07 11.80 -7.28
CA LEU A 145 8.04 10.72 -7.37
C LEU A 145 7.91 9.95 -8.69
N ILE A 146 6.68 9.74 -9.19
CA ILE A 146 6.42 9.13 -10.51
C ILE A 146 6.99 10.02 -11.62
N VAL A 147 6.67 11.31 -11.64
CA VAL A 147 7.20 12.30 -12.60
C VAL A 147 8.72 12.30 -12.58
N ALA A 148 9.35 12.37 -11.42
CA ALA A 148 10.81 12.40 -11.34
C ALA A 148 11.47 11.12 -11.83
N ASN A 149 10.81 9.96 -11.69
CA ASN A 149 11.40 8.64 -12.01
C ASN A 149 10.80 7.96 -13.24
N PHE A 150 10.06 8.69 -14.07
CA PHE A 150 9.29 8.13 -15.18
C PHE A 150 10.16 7.41 -16.22
N VAL A 151 11.35 7.96 -16.52
CA VAL A 151 12.30 7.42 -17.53
C VAL A 151 13.62 6.98 -16.87
N GLY A 152 13.53 6.48 -15.64
CA GLY A 152 14.67 5.97 -14.88
C GLY A 152 14.85 6.66 -13.54
N LYS A 153 16.04 6.54 -12.95
CA LYS A 153 16.30 7.13 -11.63
C LYS A 153 16.41 8.65 -11.73
N ALA A 154 15.64 9.35 -10.91
CA ALA A 154 15.71 10.80 -10.77
C ALA A 154 17.13 11.27 -10.42
N ASN A 155 17.53 12.43 -10.97
CA ASN A 155 18.78 13.08 -10.60
C ASN A 155 18.73 13.65 -9.16
N GLU A 156 19.88 14.15 -8.68
CA GLU A 156 20.02 14.70 -7.33
C GLU A 156 19.16 15.95 -7.14
N GLU A 157 19.08 16.82 -8.14
CA GLU A 157 18.32 18.08 -8.11
C GLU A 157 16.82 17.83 -7.92
N ALA A 158 16.23 16.94 -8.71
CA ALA A 158 14.82 16.53 -8.58
C ALA A 158 14.55 15.88 -7.22
N THR A 159 15.46 15.04 -6.75
CA THR A 159 15.35 14.39 -5.44
C THR A 159 15.39 15.41 -4.30
N GLU A 160 16.31 16.38 -4.37
CA GLU A 160 16.44 17.45 -3.38
C GLU A 160 15.21 18.37 -3.39
N TYR A 161 14.71 18.73 -4.57
CA TYR A 161 13.51 19.53 -4.74
C TYR A 161 12.28 18.88 -4.10
N ILE A 162 12.02 17.60 -4.40
CA ILE A 162 10.92 16.83 -3.75
C ILE A 162 11.11 16.76 -2.23
N GLY A 163 12.35 16.56 -1.76
CA GLY A 163 12.66 16.55 -0.33
C GLY A 163 12.34 17.87 0.37
N LYS A 164 12.59 19.01 -0.29
CA LYS A 164 12.23 20.34 0.22
C LYS A 164 10.71 20.54 0.22
N LEU A 165 9.99 20.13 -0.82
CA LEU A 165 8.52 20.14 -0.83
C LEU A 165 7.94 19.29 0.32
N CYS A 166 8.49 18.10 0.54
CA CYS A 166 8.12 17.24 1.66
C CYS A 166 8.33 17.91 3.04
N THR A 167 9.38 18.73 3.16
CA THR A 167 9.66 19.53 4.36
C THR A 167 8.60 20.62 4.56
N LEU A 168 8.24 21.35 3.49
CA LEU A 168 7.18 22.37 3.53
C LEU A 168 5.82 21.76 3.91
N MET A 169 5.49 20.58 3.39
CA MET A 169 4.28 19.82 3.72
C MET A 169 4.33 19.11 5.08
N ARG A 170 5.39 19.35 5.87
CA ARG A 170 5.60 18.84 7.24
C ARG A 170 5.49 17.32 7.33
N THR A 171 6.03 16.61 6.34
CA THR A 171 6.05 15.15 6.32
C THR A 171 7.22 14.58 7.12
N ASN A 172 7.08 13.33 7.56
CA ASN A 172 8.14 12.60 8.26
C ASN A 172 8.69 11.46 7.39
N ALA A 173 9.85 10.93 7.77
CA ALA A 173 10.54 9.87 7.02
C ALA A 173 9.68 8.61 6.80
N SER A 174 8.83 8.23 7.75
CA SER A 174 7.93 7.08 7.59
C SER A 174 6.88 7.34 6.51
N TYR A 175 6.33 8.55 6.46
CA TYR A 175 5.35 8.97 5.48
C TYR A 175 5.95 9.01 4.07
N ILE A 176 7.13 9.64 3.93
CA ILE A 176 7.88 9.69 2.67
C ILE A 176 8.25 8.27 2.21
N GLY A 177 8.69 7.41 3.13
CA GLY A 177 9.02 6.02 2.83
C GLY A 177 7.83 5.23 2.27
N ASN A 178 6.60 5.50 2.74
CA ASN A 178 5.40 4.88 2.18
C ASN A 178 5.11 5.41 0.76
N CYS A 179 5.29 6.70 0.52
CA CYS A 179 5.11 7.30 -0.82
C CYS A 179 6.10 6.72 -1.83
N ILE A 180 7.36 6.52 -1.44
CA ILE A 180 8.38 5.90 -2.30
C ILE A 180 7.98 4.48 -2.73
N VAL A 181 7.48 3.67 -1.79
CA VAL A 181 7.05 2.31 -2.10
C VAL A 181 5.83 2.31 -3.03
N LEU A 182 4.85 3.20 -2.80
CA LEU A 182 3.69 3.34 -3.68
C LEU A 182 4.08 3.79 -5.09
N ALA A 183 4.93 4.81 -5.22
CA ALA A 183 5.44 5.28 -6.50
C ALA A 183 6.23 4.18 -7.24
N LYS A 184 7.05 3.39 -6.52
CA LYS A 184 7.76 2.24 -7.10
C LYS A 184 6.81 1.18 -7.64
N ILE A 185 5.75 0.84 -6.89
CA ILE A 185 4.72 -0.11 -7.35
C ILE A 185 4.03 0.43 -8.60
N ALA A 186 3.68 1.72 -8.63
CA ALA A 186 3.02 2.36 -9.77
C ALA A 186 3.92 2.40 -11.02
N LEU A 187 5.21 2.72 -10.87
CA LEU A 187 6.16 2.75 -12.00
C LEU A 187 6.47 1.34 -12.53
N GLU A 188 6.70 0.36 -11.64
CA GLU A 188 7.10 -0.99 -12.04
C GLU A 188 5.92 -1.91 -12.40
N GLN A 189 4.69 -1.56 -11.98
CA GLN A 189 3.52 -2.45 -12.03
C GLN A 189 3.84 -3.87 -11.53
N SER A 190 4.68 -3.95 -10.51
CA SER A 190 5.28 -5.18 -10.02
C SER A 190 5.68 -5.05 -8.57
N VAL A 191 5.62 -6.17 -7.86
CA VAL A 191 5.94 -6.28 -6.42
C VAL A 191 6.95 -7.39 -6.14
N GLU A 192 7.69 -7.81 -7.16
CA GLU A 192 8.72 -8.85 -7.01
C GLU A 192 9.95 -8.34 -6.26
N ASN A 193 10.31 -7.07 -6.45
CA ASN A 193 11.48 -6.45 -5.83
C ASN A 193 11.13 -5.56 -4.63
N ILE A 194 10.04 -5.88 -3.93
CA ILE A 194 9.56 -5.11 -2.78
C ILE A 194 9.52 -6.04 -1.57
N GLU A 195 10.09 -5.58 -0.46
CA GLU A 195 10.09 -6.35 0.78
C GLU A 195 8.67 -6.49 1.34
N ILE A 196 8.39 -7.63 1.98
CA ILE A 196 7.07 -7.88 2.58
C ILE A 196 6.72 -6.84 3.63
N ALA A 197 7.70 -6.38 4.42
CA ALA A 197 7.50 -5.32 5.40
C ALA A 197 7.06 -4.01 4.75
N ASP A 198 7.58 -3.69 3.55
CA ASP A 198 7.22 -2.48 2.82
C ASP A 198 5.82 -2.59 2.21
N MET A 199 5.49 -3.74 1.63
CA MET A 199 4.14 -4.05 1.17
C MET A 199 3.12 -3.92 2.30
N GLU A 200 3.41 -4.48 3.49
CA GLU A 200 2.57 -4.34 4.68
C GLU A 200 2.36 -2.87 5.09
N ARG A 201 3.40 -2.03 5.00
CA ARG A 201 3.32 -0.60 5.35
C ARG A 201 2.40 0.17 4.42
N VAL A 202 2.44 -0.11 3.11
CA VAL A 202 1.64 0.61 2.11
C VAL A 202 0.25 0.03 1.89
N MET A 203 0.02 -1.20 2.36
CA MET A 203 -1.25 -1.91 2.20
C MET A 203 -2.51 -1.09 2.61
N PRO A 204 -2.51 -0.28 3.69
CA PRO A 204 -3.67 0.55 4.03
C PRO A 204 -4.01 1.64 3.01
N PHE A 205 -3.07 1.97 2.12
CA PHE A 205 -3.19 3.07 1.16
C PHE A 205 -3.36 2.58 -0.28
N ILE A 206 -2.93 1.36 -0.60
CA ILE A 206 -2.74 0.92 -1.99
C ILE A 206 -3.99 1.05 -2.87
N HIS A 207 -5.19 0.80 -2.34
CA HIS A 207 -6.45 0.96 -3.08
C HIS A 207 -6.77 2.41 -3.46
N LYS A 208 -6.25 3.39 -2.72
CA LYS A 208 -6.38 4.80 -3.09
C LYS A 208 -5.61 5.15 -4.36
N TYR A 209 -4.70 4.27 -4.78
CA TYR A 209 -3.85 4.44 -5.95
C TYR A 209 -4.28 3.54 -7.12
N GLU A 210 -5.53 3.05 -7.12
CA GLU A 210 -6.13 2.35 -8.27
C GLU A 210 -6.15 3.20 -9.55
N TYR A 211 -5.98 4.53 -9.42
CA TYR A 211 -5.81 5.43 -10.56
C TYR A 211 -4.54 5.11 -11.38
N CYS A 212 -3.44 4.76 -10.73
CA CYS A 212 -2.15 4.50 -11.39
C CYS A 212 -1.55 3.11 -11.13
N ILE A 213 -2.14 2.30 -10.24
CA ILE A 213 -1.71 0.93 -9.95
C ILE A 213 -2.78 -0.05 -10.46
N MET A 214 -2.39 -0.93 -11.37
CA MET A 214 -3.30 -1.90 -11.97
C MET A 214 -3.82 -2.89 -10.93
N LYS A 215 -5.09 -3.30 -11.09
CA LYS A 215 -5.78 -4.19 -10.15
C LYS A 215 -5.03 -5.51 -9.91
N ASP A 216 -4.43 -6.09 -10.96
CA ASP A 216 -3.66 -7.32 -10.85
C ASP A 216 -2.40 -7.14 -9.98
N THR A 217 -1.78 -5.96 -10.01
CA THR A 217 -0.65 -5.60 -9.13
C THR A 217 -1.10 -5.47 -7.68
N ILE A 218 -2.26 -4.82 -7.44
CA ILE A 218 -2.84 -4.72 -6.09
C ILE A 218 -3.15 -6.12 -5.52
N GLU A 219 -3.79 -6.97 -6.32
CA GLU A 219 -4.09 -8.36 -5.93
C GLU A 219 -2.80 -9.15 -5.58
N LYS A 220 -1.70 -8.93 -6.30
CA LYS A 220 -0.38 -9.53 -5.96
C LYS A 220 0.13 -9.04 -4.60
N VAL A 221 -0.03 -7.78 -4.25
CA VAL A 221 0.35 -7.24 -2.92
C VAL A 221 -0.48 -7.91 -1.83
N GLU A 222 -1.80 -7.94 -1.99
CA GLU A 222 -2.72 -8.60 -1.05
C GLU A 222 -2.30 -10.06 -0.81
N LEU A 223 -2.05 -10.80 -1.89
CA LEU A 223 -1.62 -12.19 -1.84
C LEU A 223 -0.30 -12.38 -1.07
N LYS A 224 0.70 -11.52 -1.32
CA LYS A 224 2.00 -11.58 -0.61
C LYS A 224 1.89 -11.14 0.86
N CYS A 225 0.90 -10.34 1.21
CA CYS A 225 0.61 -9.91 2.57
C CYS A 225 -0.20 -10.93 3.40
N ARG A 226 -0.73 -12.00 2.80
CA ARG A 226 -1.39 -13.11 3.54
C ARG A 226 -0.36 -14.01 4.21
N VAL A 227 -0.54 -14.32 5.50
CA VAL A 227 0.33 -15.25 6.23
C VAL A 227 -0.46 -16.31 6.97
N VAL A 228 -0.07 -17.56 6.75
CA VAL A 228 -0.51 -18.69 7.57
C VAL A 228 0.24 -18.63 8.90
N CYS A 229 -0.47 -18.34 9.98
CA CYS A 229 0.08 -18.24 11.33
C CYS A 229 -0.22 -19.48 12.19
N VAL A 230 -1.25 -20.26 11.83
CA VAL A 230 -1.56 -21.55 12.44
C VAL A 230 -1.66 -22.58 11.32
N ASP A 231 -0.97 -23.69 11.48
CA ASP A 231 -1.02 -24.84 10.59
C ASP A 231 -0.73 -26.09 11.44
N ILE A 232 -1.78 -26.73 11.94
CA ILE A 232 -1.69 -27.80 12.94
C ILE A 232 -2.61 -28.94 12.54
N ASP A 233 -2.07 -30.15 12.59
CA ASP A 233 -2.78 -31.38 12.28
C ASP A 233 -3.32 -32.05 13.56
N ASP A 234 -4.57 -32.51 13.55
CA ASP A 234 -5.15 -33.27 14.66
C ASP A 234 -4.33 -34.53 14.97
N ASP A 235 -3.70 -35.14 13.96
CA ASP A 235 -2.85 -36.30 14.15
C ASP A 235 -1.60 -35.99 15.00
N ASP A 236 -1.20 -34.72 15.12
CA ASP A 236 -0.09 -34.27 15.96
C ASP A 236 -0.52 -33.97 17.40
N LEU A 237 -1.83 -33.88 17.65
CA LEU A 237 -2.41 -33.49 18.92
C LEU A 237 -2.54 -34.68 19.88
N TRP A 238 -2.47 -34.38 21.19
CA TRP A 238 -2.61 -35.39 22.24
C TRP A 238 -4.00 -36.05 22.22
N ALA A 239 -5.03 -35.23 22.01
CA ALA A 239 -6.43 -35.60 21.91
C ALA A 239 -7.16 -34.52 21.08
N ASP A 240 -8.32 -34.85 20.52
CA ASP A 240 -9.12 -33.96 19.66
C ASP A 240 -9.41 -32.59 20.29
N SER A 241 -9.49 -32.50 21.63
CA SER A 241 -9.70 -31.24 22.37
C SER A 241 -8.40 -30.47 22.71
N SER A 242 -7.27 -30.84 22.11
CA SER A 242 -5.96 -30.30 22.49
C SER A 242 -5.58 -29.04 21.72
N PHE A 243 -6.41 -28.55 20.80
CA PHE A 243 -6.25 -27.26 20.12
C PHE A 243 -7.40 -26.33 20.50
N ALA A 244 -7.09 -25.04 20.69
CA ALA A 244 -8.11 -24.03 20.95
C ALA A 244 -7.67 -22.67 20.42
N TRP A 245 -8.56 -22.02 19.67
CA TRP A 245 -8.45 -20.59 19.37
C TRP A 245 -8.63 -19.76 20.64
N LEU A 246 -7.90 -18.65 20.70
CA LEU A 246 -8.04 -17.65 21.77
C LEU A 246 -8.58 -16.31 21.23
N VAL A 247 -8.86 -16.24 19.94
CA VAL A 247 -9.45 -15.11 19.22
C VAL A 247 -10.59 -15.63 18.36
N GLY A 248 -11.59 -14.80 18.06
CA GLY A 248 -12.73 -15.20 17.22
C GLY A 248 -12.46 -15.04 15.73
N GLN A 249 -13.27 -15.69 14.89
CA GLN A 249 -13.23 -15.54 13.44
C GLN A 249 -13.36 -14.06 13.04
N GLY A 250 -12.49 -13.60 12.13
CA GLY A 250 -12.51 -12.22 11.61
C GLY A 250 -12.05 -11.15 12.61
N SER A 251 -11.50 -11.53 13.77
CA SER A 251 -11.01 -10.57 14.76
C SER A 251 -9.75 -9.84 14.31
N MET A 252 -9.61 -8.57 14.70
CA MET A 252 -8.35 -7.85 14.55
C MET A 252 -7.35 -8.29 15.63
N VAL A 253 -6.15 -8.67 15.20
CA VAL A 253 -5.07 -9.10 16.09
C VAL A 253 -3.83 -8.23 15.86
N ASN A 254 -3.09 -7.97 16.92
CA ASN A 254 -1.80 -7.29 16.84
C ASN A 254 -0.66 -8.31 16.83
N LYS A 255 0.44 -7.96 16.15
CA LYS A 255 1.67 -8.75 16.17
C LYS A 255 2.08 -9.07 17.62
N GLY A 256 2.40 -10.34 17.88
CA GLY A 256 2.79 -10.84 19.19
C GLY A 256 1.63 -11.19 20.11
N TYR A 257 0.37 -11.04 19.70
CA TYR A 257 -0.77 -11.52 20.49
C TYR A 257 -0.88 -13.04 20.41
N VAL A 258 -1.27 -13.68 21.51
CA VAL A 258 -1.53 -15.13 21.50
C VAL A 258 -2.87 -15.36 20.82
N ILE A 259 -2.88 -16.10 19.71
CA ILE A 259 -4.07 -16.33 18.88
C ILE A 259 -4.62 -17.75 19.05
N ALA A 260 -3.79 -18.72 19.41
CA ALA A 260 -4.21 -20.08 19.68
C ALA A 260 -3.30 -20.75 20.71
N LYS A 261 -3.76 -21.85 21.28
CA LYS A 261 -2.97 -22.75 22.11
C LYS A 261 -3.19 -24.19 21.65
N TYR A 262 -2.16 -25.01 21.77
CA TYR A 262 -2.28 -26.43 21.45
C TYR A 262 -1.39 -27.33 22.29
N ARG A 263 -1.71 -28.62 22.37
CA ARG A 263 -0.87 -29.63 23.04
C ARG A 263 -0.64 -30.83 22.13
N ARG A 264 0.63 -31.07 21.80
CA ARG A 264 1.06 -32.26 21.05
C ARG A 264 1.05 -33.51 21.91
N LYS A 265 1.07 -34.69 21.27
CA LYS A 265 1.16 -36.01 21.93
C LYS A 265 2.28 -36.13 22.96
N GLN A 266 3.36 -35.37 22.77
CA GLN A 266 4.45 -35.26 23.73
C GLN A 266 4.75 -33.79 23.99
N GLY A 267 4.84 -33.41 25.28
CA GLY A 267 5.26 -32.07 25.71
C GLY A 267 4.18 -31.23 26.41
N ALA A 268 4.57 -29.99 26.70
CA ALA A 268 3.72 -28.98 27.33
C ALA A 268 2.80 -28.28 26.32
N THR A 269 1.78 -27.58 26.83
CA THR A 269 0.92 -26.71 26.02
C THR A 269 1.74 -25.59 25.39
N GLN A 270 1.64 -25.46 24.08
CA GLN A 270 2.28 -24.43 23.27
C GLN A 270 1.28 -23.32 22.95
N LYS A 271 1.83 -22.13 22.67
CA LYS A 271 1.08 -20.94 22.28
C LYS A 271 1.47 -20.54 20.87
N VAL A 272 0.49 -20.20 20.04
CA VAL A 272 0.73 -19.58 18.74
C VAL A 272 0.54 -18.08 18.89
N TYR A 273 1.52 -17.33 18.40
CA TYR A 273 1.51 -15.88 18.42
C TYR A 273 1.23 -15.35 17.01
N ALA A 274 0.47 -14.26 16.91
CA ALA A 274 0.28 -13.53 15.67
C ALA A 274 1.65 -13.06 15.15
N SER A 275 2.06 -13.56 13.99
CA SER A 275 3.32 -13.19 13.33
C SER A 275 3.31 -11.74 12.82
N ARG A 276 2.11 -11.20 12.57
CA ARG A 276 1.85 -9.81 12.13
C ARG A 276 0.51 -9.31 12.66
N SER A 277 0.27 -8.00 12.53
CA SER A 277 -1.04 -7.42 12.80
C SER A 277 -1.96 -7.59 11.59
N GLY A 278 -3.25 -7.78 11.81
CA GLY A 278 -4.24 -7.94 10.73
C GLY A 278 -5.52 -8.61 11.21
N LYS A 279 -6.34 -9.03 10.25
CA LYS A 279 -7.58 -9.77 10.51
C LYS A 279 -7.29 -11.27 10.47
N ILE A 280 -7.70 -12.01 11.51
CA ILE A 280 -7.53 -13.47 11.57
C ILE A 280 -8.70 -14.18 10.89
N PHE A 281 -8.38 -15.15 10.05
CA PHE A 281 -9.31 -16.08 9.42
C PHE A 281 -8.96 -17.50 9.83
N GLN A 282 -9.96 -18.25 10.29
CA GLN A 282 -9.83 -19.56 10.92
C GLN A 282 -10.56 -20.59 10.06
N PHE A 283 -9.84 -21.66 9.73
CA PHE A 283 -10.32 -22.69 8.83
C PHE A 283 -9.91 -24.08 9.32
N ARG A 284 -10.65 -25.08 8.83
CA ARG A 284 -10.33 -26.49 8.97
C ARG A 284 -10.30 -27.15 7.59
N SER A 285 -9.34 -28.02 7.34
CA SER A 285 -9.31 -28.87 6.14
C SER A 285 -9.59 -30.32 6.53
N ILE A 286 -10.40 -31.03 5.74
CA ILE A 286 -10.61 -32.47 5.89
C ILE A 286 -9.52 -33.20 5.11
N LYS A 287 -8.84 -34.17 5.73
CA LYS A 287 -7.96 -35.10 5.00
C LYS A 287 -8.78 -36.09 4.17
N GLU A 288 -8.54 -36.18 2.87
CA GLU A 288 -9.16 -37.18 1.98
C GLU A 288 -8.98 -38.63 2.48
N ASN A 289 -7.87 -38.95 3.15
CA ASN A 289 -7.64 -40.30 3.70
C ASN A 289 -8.59 -40.69 4.85
N SER A 290 -9.37 -39.76 5.40
CA SER A 290 -10.42 -40.08 6.38
C SER A 290 -11.74 -40.57 5.74
N LEU A 291 -11.85 -40.50 4.41
CA LEU A 291 -12.97 -41.07 3.65
C LEU A 291 -12.79 -42.56 3.30
N ILE A 292 -11.57 -43.12 3.42
CA ILE A 292 -11.24 -44.48 2.92
C ILE A 292 -11.48 -45.61 3.96
N LYS A 293 -11.91 -45.30 5.19
CA LYS A 293 -12.20 -46.32 6.21
C LYS A 293 -13.61 -46.95 6.12
N GLU A 294 -14.28 -46.91 4.97
CA GLU A 294 -15.56 -47.62 4.77
C GLU A 294 -15.44 -49.05 4.24
N ASN A 295 -14.24 -49.52 3.87
CA ASN A 295 -14.04 -50.90 3.41
C ASN A 295 -13.15 -51.72 4.35
N SER A 296 -13.71 -52.18 5.46
CA SER A 296 -13.29 -53.46 6.01
C SER A 296 -14.46 -54.22 6.65
N SER A 297 -14.62 -55.44 6.15
CA SER A 297 -15.63 -56.43 6.44
C SER A 297 -15.69 -56.76 7.93
N ILE A 298 -16.69 -56.24 8.64
CA ILE A 298 -17.01 -56.66 10.01
C ILE A 298 -18.43 -57.24 10.03
N PRO A 299 -18.62 -58.52 10.44
CA PRO A 299 -19.93 -59.16 10.53
C PRO A 299 -20.86 -58.43 11.53
N THR A 300 -22.08 -58.16 11.08
CA THR A 300 -23.13 -57.32 11.70
C THR A 300 -23.71 -57.79 13.04
N TRP A 301 -23.17 -58.83 13.67
CA TRP A 301 -23.70 -59.44 14.90
C TRP A 301 -22.83 -59.24 16.15
N TRP A 302 -21.68 -58.56 16.03
CA TRP A 302 -20.79 -58.23 17.17
C TRP A 302 -20.97 -56.81 17.76
N ASN A 303 -21.94 -56.02 17.26
CA ASN A 303 -22.06 -54.59 17.59
C ASN A 303 -23.10 -54.20 18.67
N ILE A 304 -23.57 -55.13 19.51
CA ILE A 304 -24.58 -54.79 20.54
C ILE A 304 -23.94 -54.28 21.86
N GLY A 305 -22.63 -54.04 21.93
CA GLY A 305 -21.98 -53.76 23.22
C GLY A 305 -20.80 -52.79 23.25
N ARG A 306 -20.51 -52.02 22.21
CA ARG A 306 -19.46 -50.99 22.27
C ARG A 306 -19.97 -49.64 21.77
N SER A 307 -19.91 -48.68 22.70
CA SER A 307 -19.98 -47.23 22.53
C SER A 307 -19.80 -46.76 21.09
N TYR A 308 -20.74 -45.93 20.62
CA TYR A 308 -20.63 -45.07 19.44
C TYR A 308 -19.18 -44.62 19.21
N GLY A 309 -18.47 -45.32 18.34
CA GLY A 309 -17.17 -44.90 17.87
C GLY A 309 -17.41 -43.81 16.85
N HIS A 310 -17.19 -42.56 17.24
CA HIS A 310 -17.08 -41.47 16.29
C HIS A 310 -16.09 -41.89 15.19
N ILE A 311 -16.57 -41.95 13.95
CA ILE A 311 -15.69 -42.02 12.78
C ILE A 311 -14.96 -40.68 12.77
N GLY A 312 -13.82 -40.64 13.46
CA GLY A 312 -13.04 -39.43 13.69
C GLY A 312 -12.54 -38.89 12.35
N ARG A 313 -13.17 -37.82 11.86
CA ARG A 313 -12.59 -36.99 10.81
C ARG A 313 -11.40 -36.28 11.46
N SER A 314 -10.19 -36.57 10.98
CA SER A 314 -8.98 -35.84 11.35
C SER A 314 -8.96 -34.54 10.54
N TYR A 315 -8.85 -33.41 11.23
CA TYR A 315 -8.82 -32.09 10.64
C TYR A 315 -7.42 -31.49 10.71
N ARG A 316 -7.16 -30.56 9.79
CA ARG A 316 -6.03 -29.64 9.86
C ARG A 316 -6.54 -28.24 10.15
N HIS A 317 -6.15 -27.69 11.29
CA HIS A 317 -6.46 -26.33 11.71
C HIS A 317 -5.53 -25.33 11.02
N ILE A 318 -6.12 -24.33 10.37
CA ILE A 318 -5.40 -23.34 9.59
C ILE A 318 -5.86 -21.94 10.02
N GLY A 319 -4.91 -21.09 10.36
CA GLY A 319 -5.11 -19.68 10.67
C GLY A 319 -4.36 -18.81 9.69
N VAL A 320 -5.06 -17.85 9.10
CA VAL A 320 -4.47 -16.87 8.19
C VAL A 320 -4.66 -15.49 8.77
N ILE A 321 -3.58 -14.74 8.96
CA ILE A 321 -3.66 -13.30 9.18
C ILE A 321 -3.53 -12.62 7.83
N ALA A 322 -4.53 -11.82 7.49
CA ALA A 322 -4.60 -11.10 6.22
C ALA A 322 -5.10 -9.66 6.45
N ASN A 323 -5.32 -8.92 5.35
CA ASN A 323 -5.80 -7.55 5.41
C ASN A 323 -7.24 -7.49 5.95
N PRO A 324 -7.65 -6.44 6.68
CA PRO A 324 -9.04 -6.25 7.09
C PRO A 324 -10.08 -6.27 5.95
N ILE A 325 -9.69 -5.83 4.75
CA ILE A 325 -10.52 -5.76 3.54
C ILE A 325 -10.72 -7.16 2.93
N ASP A 326 -9.78 -8.09 3.14
CA ASP A 326 -9.88 -9.45 2.61
C ASP A 326 -11.21 -10.10 3.02
N LYS A 327 -11.81 -10.79 2.06
CA LYS A 327 -13.04 -11.55 2.29
C LYS A 327 -12.72 -13.02 2.52
N ASP A 328 -13.53 -13.61 3.38
CA ASP A 328 -13.62 -15.04 3.68
C ASP A 328 -13.47 -15.95 2.43
N LYS A 329 -14.15 -15.59 1.33
CA LYS A 329 -14.10 -16.34 0.06
C LYS A 329 -12.72 -16.29 -0.62
N GLU A 330 -12.05 -15.15 -0.57
CA GLU A 330 -10.75 -14.93 -1.21
C GLU A 330 -9.65 -15.68 -0.47
N ILE A 331 -9.65 -15.62 0.87
CA ILE A 331 -8.71 -16.38 1.70
C ILE A 331 -8.92 -17.89 1.51
N LYS A 332 -10.17 -18.35 1.46
CA LYS A 332 -10.49 -19.76 1.21
C LYS A 332 -10.00 -20.24 -0.16
N GLN A 333 -10.18 -19.45 -1.21
CA GLN A 333 -9.69 -19.77 -2.55
C GLN A 333 -8.16 -19.84 -2.58
N TRP A 334 -7.48 -18.88 -1.96
CA TRP A 334 -6.03 -18.86 -1.83
C TRP A 334 -5.48 -20.08 -1.08
N LEU A 335 -6.13 -20.48 0.03
CA LEU A 335 -5.76 -21.70 0.74
C LEU A 335 -5.97 -22.95 -0.11
N LYS A 336 -7.04 -23.01 -0.91
CA LYS A 336 -7.31 -24.13 -1.83
C LYS A 336 -6.23 -24.23 -2.91
N GLU A 337 -5.79 -23.12 -3.48
CA GLU A 337 -4.69 -23.09 -4.46
C GLU A 337 -3.34 -23.46 -3.82
N LYS A 338 -3.09 -22.99 -2.59
CA LYS A 338 -1.85 -23.24 -1.85
C LYS A 338 -1.69 -24.69 -1.39
N TYR A 339 -2.77 -25.30 -0.90
CA TYR A 339 -2.73 -26.62 -0.28
C TYR A 339 -3.36 -27.74 -1.12
N GLY A 340 -4.13 -27.40 -2.17
CA GLY A 340 -4.82 -28.39 -3.01
C GLY A 340 -5.96 -29.13 -2.29
N MET A 341 -6.51 -28.58 -1.20
CA MET A 341 -7.51 -29.25 -0.36
C MET A 341 -8.80 -28.43 -0.23
N ASP A 342 -9.91 -29.10 0.07
CA ASP A 342 -11.17 -28.43 0.39
C ASP A 342 -11.17 -27.89 1.83
N ILE A 343 -11.21 -26.56 1.91
CA ILE A 343 -11.16 -25.78 3.15
C ILE A 343 -12.59 -25.46 3.61
N ILE A 344 -12.88 -25.64 4.91
CA ILE A 344 -14.15 -25.31 5.56
C ILE A 344 -13.89 -24.29 6.66
N PHE A 345 -14.85 -23.42 6.96
CA PHE A 345 -14.72 -22.51 8.11
C PHE A 345 -14.64 -23.29 9.42
N GLU A 346 -13.85 -22.77 10.33
CA GLU A 346 -13.97 -23.13 11.73
C GLU A 346 -15.29 -22.53 12.25
N LEU A 347 -16.28 -23.37 12.57
CA LEU A 347 -17.52 -22.89 13.17
C LEU A 347 -17.18 -22.40 14.59
N ASP A 348 -17.58 -21.17 14.92
CA ASP A 348 -17.60 -20.68 16.30
C ASP A 348 -18.61 -21.54 17.09
N GLY A 349 -18.13 -22.59 17.75
CA GLY A 349 -18.95 -23.42 18.63
C GLY A 349 -18.47 -24.85 18.74
N ASP A 350 -17.74 -25.13 19.82
CA ASP A 350 -18.07 -26.18 20.78
C ASP A 350 -17.41 -25.78 22.10
N TYR A 351 -18.11 -24.93 22.86
CA TYR A 351 -17.79 -24.62 24.27
C TYR A 351 -18.32 -25.71 25.19
#